data_AF-A0A1I0ERG7-F1
#
_entry.id   AF-A0A1I0ERG7-F1
#
_cell.length_a   1.000
_cell.length_b   1.000
_cell.length_c   1.000
_cell.angle_alpha   90.00
_cell.angle_beta   90.00
_cell.angle_gamma   90.00
#
_symmetry.space_group_name_H-M   'P 1'
#
loop_
_entity.id
_entity.type
_entity.pdbx_description
1 polymer ?
#
loop_
_entity_poly.entity_id
_entity_poly.type
_entity_poly.pdbx_seq_one_letter_code
_entity_poly.pdbx_strand_id
1 'polypeptide(L)'
;MPPKDGPSRPRRPRPPARGLVDARRDTPRDMPALAPAAEGPGEVLSRVRGLETLEPTYEAWLELRVQHGATRARFREERERLTQQGSFLLGAVRAAGLTPEAGEASALAPPGGEGFLGEAQGRLSGRQAELERQEAEAEAQYQEAFAEIRATLVDRIQRFLEATRPRIQLLLRKVDAQRSILHVARVGADEAVLLCFLWAGRIPSRYGFLFDDSTEDVALPPPTLYAEEGVAPDGIRPSAASLEALLRAPGEVVPLKGFLPVFVPKPGGGEDFFRLLQRGPVMEVEVAEGGTFRSFLAREEAERFAGHLLRLKLAGKIDLELEAG
;
A
#
# COMPACT_ATOMS: atom_id res chain seq x y z
N MET A 1 -0.80 56.63 -70.64
CA MET A 1 -1.97 55.81 -71.01
C MET A 1 -2.78 55.51 -69.76
N PRO A 2 -4.12 55.64 -69.81
CA PRO A 2 -5.04 55.59 -68.66
C PRO A 2 -5.40 54.13 -68.27
N PRO A 3 -6.21 53.92 -67.19
CA PRO A 3 -6.11 52.79 -66.26
C PRO A 3 -7.16 51.70 -66.46
N LYS A 4 -7.10 50.61 -65.68
CA LYS A 4 -8.25 49.74 -65.39
C LYS A 4 -8.33 49.38 -63.91
N ASP A 5 -9.22 50.10 -63.23
CA ASP A 5 -10.27 49.61 -62.34
C ASP A 5 -9.93 48.65 -61.20
N GLY A 6 -9.92 49.20 -59.97
CA GLY A 6 -10.45 48.47 -58.81
C GLY A 6 -11.98 48.62 -58.73
N PRO A 7 -12.62 48.50 -57.55
CA PRO A 7 -12.56 47.46 -56.52
C PRO A 7 -13.96 46.82 -56.35
N SER A 8 -14.11 45.67 -55.68
CA SER A 8 -15.42 45.25 -55.12
C SER A 8 -15.31 44.09 -54.12
N ARG A 9 -15.47 44.40 -52.82
CA ARG A 9 -16.04 43.46 -51.84
C ARG A 9 -17.56 43.53 -51.94
N PRO A 10 -18.26 42.41 -51.71
CA PRO A 10 -19.39 42.51 -50.80
C PRO A 10 -19.57 41.32 -49.83
N ARG A 11 -19.87 41.71 -48.60
CA ARG A 11 -20.87 41.19 -47.65
C ARG A 11 -20.87 39.70 -47.23
N ARG A 12 -20.55 39.53 -45.94
CA ARG A 12 -21.04 38.45 -45.05
C ARG A 12 -22.58 38.30 -45.12
N PRO A 13 -23.10 37.07 -45.09
CA PRO A 13 -24.45 36.80 -44.60
C PRO A 13 -24.48 36.71 -43.07
N ARG A 14 -25.49 37.36 -42.46
CA ARG A 14 -25.90 37.24 -41.05
C ARG A 14 -26.73 35.94 -40.85
N PRO A 15 -26.93 35.47 -39.60
CA PRO A 15 -27.39 34.12 -39.28
C PRO A 15 -28.92 33.97 -39.38
N PRO A 16 -29.44 32.75 -39.56
CA PRO A 16 -30.83 32.46 -39.23
C PRO A 16 -30.97 32.09 -37.74
N ALA A 17 -32.06 32.57 -37.16
CA ALA A 17 -32.49 32.33 -35.79
C ALA A 17 -33.16 30.95 -35.62
N ARG A 18 -33.10 30.46 -34.38
CA ARG A 18 -34.01 29.53 -33.67
C ARG A 18 -35.09 28.78 -34.47
N GLY A 19 -35.01 27.45 -34.36
CA GLY A 19 -36.09 26.62 -33.82
C GLY A 19 -36.96 25.86 -34.82
N LEU A 20 -36.80 24.54 -34.88
CA LEU A 20 -37.80 23.48 -35.14
C LEU A 20 -37.01 22.15 -35.23
N VAL A 21 -36.85 21.42 -34.12
CA VAL A 21 -37.59 20.19 -33.77
C VAL A 21 -37.75 19.22 -34.96
N ASP A 22 -36.87 18.21 -35.01
CA ASP A 22 -37.10 16.87 -35.57
C ASP A 22 -36.21 15.92 -34.74
N ALA A 23 -36.71 15.28 -33.68
CA ALA A 23 -37.53 14.06 -33.66
C ALA A 23 -36.83 12.88 -34.38
N ARG A 24 -36.41 11.91 -33.56
CA ARG A 24 -35.96 10.54 -33.90
C ARG A 24 -34.48 10.36 -34.22
N ARG A 25 -33.69 10.25 -33.14
CA ARG A 25 -32.68 9.19 -32.97
C ARG A 25 -32.54 8.91 -31.46
N ASP A 26 -33.47 8.11 -30.96
CA ASP A 26 -33.25 7.31 -29.75
C ASP A 26 -32.21 6.24 -30.10
N THR A 27 -30.93 6.56 -29.92
CA THR A 27 -29.90 5.55 -29.69
C THR A 27 -29.66 5.50 -28.19
N PRO A 28 -29.79 4.32 -27.54
CA PRO A 28 -29.55 4.19 -26.12
C PRO A 28 -28.18 4.77 -25.77
N ARG A 29 -28.16 5.57 -24.70
CA ARG A 29 -26.96 6.05 -24.01
C ARG A 29 -25.88 4.96 -24.02
N ASP A 30 -24.66 5.36 -24.33
CA ASP A 30 -23.44 4.65 -23.94
C ASP A 30 -23.64 4.13 -22.52
N MET A 31 -23.89 2.82 -22.41
CA MET A 31 -23.79 2.17 -21.12
C MET A 31 -22.33 2.30 -20.71
N PRO A 32 -22.02 2.75 -19.49
CA PRO A 32 -20.66 2.60 -19.00
C PRO A 32 -20.32 1.12 -19.15
N ALA A 33 -19.22 0.83 -19.86
CA ALA A 33 -18.69 -0.51 -19.91
C ALA A 33 -18.64 -1.01 -18.46
N LEU A 34 -19.38 -2.09 -18.17
CA LEU A 34 -19.23 -2.82 -16.93
C LEU A 34 -17.73 -3.02 -16.75
N ALA A 35 -17.16 -2.43 -15.70
CA ALA A 35 -15.78 -2.69 -15.34
C ALA A 35 -15.57 -4.21 -15.42
N PRO A 36 -14.46 -4.69 -16.02
CA PRO A 36 -14.19 -6.12 -16.05
C PRO A 36 -14.41 -6.68 -14.64
N ALA A 37 -15.12 -7.80 -14.56
CA ALA A 37 -15.37 -8.47 -13.28
C ALA A 37 -14.03 -8.52 -12.54
N ALA A 38 -13.98 -7.94 -11.34
CA ALA A 38 -12.74 -7.83 -10.58
C ALA A 38 -12.13 -9.23 -10.49
N GLU A 39 -10.90 -9.36 -10.99
CA GLU A 39 -10.21 -10.64 -11.06
C GLU A 39 -10.22 -11.28 -9.67
N GLY A 40 -10.57 -12.57 -9.59
CA GLY A 40 -10.53 -13.28 -8.31
C GLY A 40 -9.09 -13.41 -7.80
N PRO A 41 -8.88 -13.70 -6.49
CA PRO A 41 -7.52 -13.91 -5.96
C PRO A 41 -6.73 -14.96 -6.75
N GLY A 42 -7.39 -16.00 -7.26
CA GLY A 42 -6.76 -17.03 -8.09
C GLY A 42 -6.26 -16.55 -9.46
N GLU A 43 -6.93 -15.57 -10.09
CA GLU A 43 -6.53 -15.01 -11.38
C GLU A 43 -5.29 -14.13 -11.22
N VAL A 44 -5.25 -13.31 -10.16
CA VAL A 44 -4.08 -12.52 -9.79
C VAL A 44 -2.88 -13.43 -9.54
N LEU A 45 -3.05 -14.53 -8.79
CA LEU A 45 -1.98 -15.51 -8.55
C LEU A 45 -1.50 -16.19 -9.83
N SER A 46 -2.41 -16.59 -10.71
CA SER A 46 -2.07 -17.19 -12.00
C SER A 46 -1.19 -16.26 -12.83
N ARG A 47 -1.55 -14.97 -12.88
CA ARG A 47 -0.75 -13.94 -13.53
C ARG A 47 0.61 -13.77 -12.85
N VAL A 48 0.65 -13.68 -11.52
CA VAL A 48 1.90 -13.56 -10.75
C VAL A 48 2.89 -14.66 -11.10
N ARG A 49 2.44 -15.92 -11.23
CA ARG A 49 3.29 -17.06 -11.61
C ARG A 49 3.98 -16.89 -12.97
N GLY A 50 3.37 -16.14 -13.89
CA GLY A 50 3.94 -15.83 -15.21
C GLY A 50 4.78 -14.54 -15.27
N LEU A 51 4.76 -13.70 -14.22
CA LEU A 51 5.61 -12.51 -14.14
C LEU A 51 7.04 -12.91 -13.77
N GLU A 52 8.05 -12.17 -14.22
CA GLU A 52 9.46 -12.47 -13.91
C GLU A 52 10.15 -11.39 -13.07
N THR A 53 9.70 -10.14 -13.18
CA THR A 53 10.31 -8.98 -12.51
C THR A 53 9.64 -8.63 -11.19
N LEU A 54 10.34 -7.89 -10.33
CA LEU A 54 9.85 -7.53 -8.99
C LEU A 54 8.68 -6.53 -9.08
N GLU A 55 8.80 -5.48 -9.89
CA GLU A 55 7.79 -4.41 -10.01
C GLU A 55 6.37 -4.94 -10.31
N PRO A 56 6.12 -5.72 -11.38
CA PRO A 56 4.78 -6.25 -11.67
C PRO A 56 4.26 -7.20 -10.58
N THR A 57 5.16 -7.88 -9.87
CA THR A 57 4.78 -8.74 -8.74
C THR A 57 4.25 -7.91 -7.56
N TYR A 58 4.91 -6.79 -7.28
CA TYR A 58 4.46 -5.81 -6.29
C TYR A 58 3.16 -5.10 -6.72
N GLU A 59 3.00 -4.79 -8.00
CA GLU A 59 1.75 -4.23 -8.53
C GLU A 59 0.59 -5.21 -8.36
N ALA A 60 0.80 -6.48 -8.69
CA ALA A 60 -0.20 -7.53 -8.46
C ALA A 60 -0.51 -7.72 -6.97
N TRP A 61 0.49 -7.58 -6.10
CA TRP A 61 0.27 -7.59 -4.66
C TRP A 61 -0.59 -6.40 -4.21
N LEU A 62 -0.29 -5.19 -4.69
CA LEU A 62 -1.08 -3.99 -4.39
C LEU A 62 -2.51 -4.14 -4.87
N GLU A 63 -2.71 -4.65 -6.09
CA GLU A 63 -4.03 -4.93 -6.64
C GLU A 63 -4.82 -5.89 -5.74
N LEU A 64 -4.21 -6.99 -5.32
CA LEU A 64 -4.83 -7.96 -4.42
C LEU A 64 -5.25 -7.32 -3.08
N ARG A 65 -4.44 -6.41 -2.54
CA ARG A 65 -4.77 -5.66 -1.32
C ARG A 65 -5.96 -4.71 -1.51
N VAL A 66 -6.03 -4.05 -2.66
CA VAL A 66 -7.16 -3.17 -3.01
C VAL A 66 -8.44 -4.01 -3.17
N GLN A 67 -8.37 -5.16 -3.85
CA GLN A 67 -9.49 -6.10 -3.98
C GLN A 67 -9.96 -6.62 -2.63
N HIS A 68 -9.03 -7.03 -1.75
CA HIS A 68 -9.35 -7.46 -0.38
C HIS A 68 -10.06 -6.37 0.42
N GLY A 69 -9.56 -5.12 0.35
CA GLY A 69 -10.19 -3.97 0.98
C GLY A 69 -11.62 -3.73 0.46
N ALA A 70 -11.82 -3.81 -0.86
CA ALA A 70 -13.13 -3.67 -1.47
C ALA A 70 -14.10 -4.80 -1.07
N THR A 71 -13.62 -6.06 -1.00
CA THR A 71 -14.41 -7.20 -0.53
C THR A 71 -14.83 -7.01 0.93
N ARG A 72 -13.93 -6.59 1.82
CA ARG A 72 -14.27 -6.30 3.22
C ARG A 72 -15.27 -5.15 3.37
N ALA A 73 -15.18 -4.13 2.53
CA ALA A 73 -16.16 -3.04 2.51
C ALA A 73 -17.55 -3.56 2.11
N ARG A 74 -17.65 -4.39 1.07
CA ARG A 74 -18.92 -5.01 0.65
C ARG A 74 -19.56 -5.88 1.74
N PHE A 75 -18.76 -6.71 2.44
CA PHE A 75 -19.26 -7.50 3.56
C PHE A 75 -19.77 -6.63 4.71
N ARG A 76 -19.09 -5.51 5.00
CA ARG A 76 -19.54 -4.54 6.00
C ARG A 76 -20.87 -3.90 5.61
N GLU A 77 -21.00 -3.43 4.37
CA GLU A 77 -22.23 -2.84 3.84
C GLU A 77 -23.40 -3.82 3.88
N GLU A 78 -23.19 -5.09 3.48
CA GLU A 78 -24.25 -6.10 3.52
C GLU A 78 -24.64 -6.45 4.95
N ARG A 79 -23.68 -6.47 5.89
CA ARG A 79 -23.96 -6.66 7.31
C ARG A 79 -24.81 -5.53 7.87
N GLU A 80 -24.43 -4.28 7.59
CA GLU A 80 -25.20 -3.10 7.98
C GLU A 80 -26.62 -3.13 7.40
N ARG A 81 -26.75 -3.54 6.13
CA ARG A 81 -28.05 -3.73 5.47
C ARG A 81 -28.90 -4.81 6.16
N LEU A 82 -28.33 -5.96 6.50
CA LEU A 82 -29.05 -7.02 7.24
C LEU A 82 -29.46 -6.54 8.64
N THR A 83 -28.60 -5.79 9.33
CA THR A 83 -28.93 -5.17 10.62
C THR A 83 -30.08 -4.17 10.48
N GLN A 84 -30.07 -3.33 9.45
CA GLN A 84 -31.16 -2.40 9.17
C GLN A 84 -32.47 -3.14 8.85
N GLN A 85 -32.44 -4.18 8.02
CA GLN A 85 -33.60 -5.03 7.74
C GLN A 85 -34.16 -5.67 9.01
N GLY A 86 -33.29 -6.18 9.90
CA GLY A 86 -33.67 -6.71 11.19
C GLY A 86 -34.36 -5.67 12.07
N SER A 87 -33.77 -4.48 12.20
CA SER A 87 -34.36 -3.38 12.98
C SER A 87 -35.70 -2.91 12.42
N PHE A 88 -35.84 -2.83 11.10
CA PHE A 88 -37.08 -2.46 10.43
C PHE A 88 -38.17 -3.49 10.64
N LEU A 89 -37.86 -4.79 10.50
CA LEU A 89 -38.82 -5.87 10.74
C LEU A 89 -39.31 -5.87 12.19
N LEU A 90 -38.41 -5.70 13.16
CA LEU A 90 -38.77 -5.57 14.58
C LEU A 90 -39.62 -4.32 14.85
N GLY A 91 -39.28 -3.19 14.23
CA GLY A 91 -40.04 -1.94 14.33
C GLY A 91 -41.43 -2.04 13.71
N ALA A 92 -41.54 -2.65 12.52
CA ALA A 92 -42.80 -2.87 11.82
C ALA A 92 -43.74 -3.78 12.61
N VAL A 93 -43.22 -4.83 13.24
CA VAL A 93 -43.97 -5.73 14.11
C VAL A 93 -44.48 -5.01 15.35
N ARG A 94 -43.62 -4.21 16.01
CA ARG A 94 -44.01 -3.40 17.16
C ARG A 94 -45.11 -2.40 16.78
N ALA A 95 -44.97 -1.72 15.63
CA ALA A 95 -45.96 -0.79 15.12
C ALA A 95 -47.28 -1.47 14.72
N ALA A 96 -47.23 -2.73 14.29
CA ALA A 96 -48.41 -3.55 13.99
C ALA A 96 -49.11 -4.10 15.25
N GLY A 97 -48.59 -3.84 16.46
CA GLY A 97 -49.16 -4.35 17.71
C GLY A 97 -49.09 -5.86 17.86
N LEU A 98 -48.15 -6.52 17.14
CA LEU A 98 -47.98 -7.97 17.11
C LEU A 98 -47.01 -8.48 18.19
N THR A 99 -46.40 -7.58 18.96
CA THR A 99 -45.71 -7.92 20.20
C THR A 99 -46.72 -7.89 21.35
N PRO A 100 -46.84 -8.97 22.16
CA PRO A 100 -47.74 -8.95 23.30
C PRO A 100 -47.23 -7.91 24.31
N GLU A 101 -47.91 -6.77 24.38
CA GLU A 101 -47.81 -5.94 25.59
C GLU A 101 -48.41 -6.76 26.73
N ALA A 102 -47.69 -6.82 27.85
CA ALA A 102 -48.19 -7.43 29.07
C ALA A 102 -49.42 -6.65 29.56
N GLY A 103 -50.62 -7.00 29.10
CA GLY A 103 -51.86 -6.56 29.71
C GLY A 103 -53.09 -6.41 28.82
N GLU A 104 -52.97 -6.10 27.51
CA GLU A 104 -54.15 -5.83 26.67
C GLU A 104 -54.09 -6.56 25.32
N ALA A 105 -54.94 -7.56 25.17
CA ALA A 105 -55.16 -8.24 23.91
C ALA A 105 -55.86 -7.27 22.93
N SER A 106 -55.10 -6.74 21.98
CA SER A 106 -55.65 -5.98 20.85
C SER A 106 -56.59 -6.87 20.04
N ALA A 107 -57.87 -6.48 19.96
CA ALA A 107 -58.92 -7.21 19.24
C ALA A 107 -58.74 -7.23 17.70
N LEU A 108 -57.67 -6.63 17.19
CA LEU A 108 -57.33 -6.55 15.77
C LEU A 108 -56.04 -7.33 15.41
N ALA A 109 -55.43 -8.06 16.35
CA ALA A 109 -54.25 -8.88 16.06
C ALA A 109 -54.63 -10.06 15.16
N PRO A 110 -54.13 -10.15 13.91
CA PRO A 110 -54.39 -11.29 13.05
C PRO A 110 -53.77 -12.58 13.64
N PRO A 111 -54.47 -13.73 13.58
CA PRO A 111 -53.91 -14.99 14.03
C PRO A 111 -52.72 -15.37 13.12
N GLY A 112 -51.52 -15.49 13.70
CA GLY A 112 -50.30 -15.92 12.99
C GLY A 112 -49.12 -14.95 12.98
N GLY A 113 -49.22 -13.76 13.59
CA GLY A 113 -48.12 -12.78 13.65
C GLY A 113 -46.84 -13.30 14.33
N GLU A 114 -46.96 -14.17 15.34
CA GLU A 114 -45.82 -14.81 16.01
C GLU A 114 -45.08 -15.82 15.12
N GLY A 115 -45.80 -16.57 14.27
CA GLY A 115 -45.20 -17.49 13.31
C GLY A 115 -44.43 -16.76 12.21
N PHE A 116 -44.97 -15.64 11.72
CA PHE A 116 -44.30 -14.78 10.74
C PHE A 116 -43.01 -14.16 11.30
N LEU A 117 -43.02 -13.72 12.56
CA LEU A 117 -41.84 -13.23 13.28
C LEU A 117 -40.76 -14.29 13.42
N GLY A 118 -41.13 -15.50 13.87
CA GLY A 118 -40.19 -16.60 14.01
C GLY A 118 -39.55 -17.00 12.69
N GLU A 119 -40.34 -17.06 11.61
CA GLU A 119 -39.83 -17.33 10.26
C GLU A 119 -38.93 -16.21 9.73
N ALA A 120 -39.30 -14.95 9.93
CA ALA A 120 -38.50 -13.81 9.50
C ALA A 120 -37.17 -13.72 10.28
N GLN A 121 -37.21 -13.95 11.60
CA GLN A 121 -36.03 -14.00 12.45
C GLN A 121 -35.12 -15.18 12.09
N GLY A 122 -35.70 -16.36 11.81
CA GLY A 122 -34.96 -17.53 11.32
C GLY A 122 -34.30 -17.31 9.95
N ARG A 123 -34.98 -16.61 9.04
CA ARG A 123 -34.40 -16.24 7.73
C ARG A 123 -33.29 -15.21 7.85
N LEU A 124 -33.44 -14.22 8.75
CA LEU A 124 -32.40 -13.23 9.00
C LEU A 124 -31.16 -13.86 9.65
N SER A 125 -31.34 -14.69 10.68
CA SER A 125 -30.22 -15.38 11.33
C SER A 125 -29.52 -16.34 10.36
N GLY A 126 -30.29 -17.06 9.53
CA GLY A 126 -29.73 -17.90 8.46
C GLY A 126 -28.91 -17.10 7.44
N ARG A 127 -29.37 -15.90 7.03
CA ARG A 127 -28.61 -15.02 6.14
C ARG A 127 -27.37 -14.41 6.79
N GLN A 128 -27.45 -14.06 8.07
CA GLN A 128 -26.29 -13.58 8.83
C GLN A 128 -25.21 -14.66 8.94
N ALA A 129 -25.60 -15.88 9.31
CA ALA A 129 -24.68 -17.02 9.40
C ALA A 129 -24.06 -17.36 8.03
N GLU A 130 -24.84 -17.28 6.95
CA GLU A 130 -24.34 -17.46 5.59
C GLU A 130 -23.33 -16.36 5.20
N LEU A 131 -23.62 -15.10 5.53
CA LEU A 131 -22.72 -13.97 5.27
C LEU A 131 -21.41 -14.12 6.05
N GLU A 132 -21.48 -14.51 7.32
CA GLU A 132 -20.29 -14.77 8.15
C GLU A 132 -19.44 -15.91 7.58
N ARG A 133 -20.06 -16.98 7.09
CA ARG A 133 -19.35 -18.09 6.43
C ARG A 133 -18.65 -17.61 5.15
N GLN A 134 -19.35 -16.84 4.32
CA GLN A 134 -18.78 -16.30 3.08
C GLN A 134 -17.64 -15.31 3.35
N GLU A 135 -17.77 -14.47 4.38
CA GLU A 135 -16.70 -13.56 4.81
C GLU A 135 -15.46 -14.35 5.27
N ALA A 136 -15.65 -15.38 6.09
CA ALA A 136 -14.55 -16.22 6.55
C ALA A 136 -13.86 -16.98 5.42
N GLU A 137 -14.63 -17.53 4.47
CA GLU A 137 -14.08 -18.23 3.30
C GLU A 137 -13.30 -17.26 2.39
N ALA A 138 -13.86 -16.09 2.09
CA ALA A 138 -13.18 -15.08 1.30
C ALA A 138 -11.90 -14.58 1.98
N GLU A 139 -11.93 -14.35 3.30
CA GLU A 139 -10.76 -13.95 4.06
C GLU A 139 -9.66 -15.01 3.99
N ALA A 140 -10.00 -16.31 4.16
CA ALA A 140 -9.05 -17.39 4.04
C ALA A 140 -8.38 -17.42 2.66
N GLN A 141 -9.16 -17.28 1.58
CA GLN A 141 -8.65 -17.22 0.21
C GLN A 141 -7.67 -16.06 -0.01
N TYR A 142 -7.97 -14.87 0.52
CA TYR A 142 -7.06 -13.73 0.42
C TYR A 142 -5.79 -13.93 1.26
N GLN A 143 -5.89 -14.51 2.46
CA GLN A 143 -4.72 -14.77 3.29
C GLN A 143 -3.77 -15.79 2.64
N GLU A 144 -4.31 -16.85 2.03
CA GLU A 144 -3.54 -17.81 1.23
C GLU A 144 -2.86 -17.12 0.04
N ALA A 145 -3.61 -16.28 -0.70
CA ALA A 145 -3.06 -15.53 -1.83
C ALA A 145 -1.95 -14.55 -1.42
N PHE A 146 -2.11 -13.85 -0.29
CA PHE A 146 -1.05 -12.98 0.23
C PHE A 146 0.20 -13.77 0.63
N ALA A 147 0.03 -14.95 1.24
CA ALA A 147 1.16 -15.81 1.58
C ALA A 147 1.89 -16.29 0.32
N GLU A 148 1.16 -16.70 -0.72
CA GLU A 148 1.75 -17.14 -1.99
C GLU A 148 2.53 -16.01 -2.69
N ILE A 149 1.97 -14.81 -2.77
CA ILE A 149 2.65 -13.65 -3.39
C ILE A 149 3.93 -13.29 -2.61
N ARG A 150 3.87 -13.26 -1.26
CA ARG A 150 5.06 -12.96 -0.45
C ARG A 150 6.15 -14.01 -0.63
N ALA A 151 5.79 -15.29 -0.61
CA ALA A 151 6.73 -16.38 -0.87
C ALA A 151 7.36 -16.26 -2.27
N THR A 152 6.55 -15.91 -3.27
CA THR A 152 7.02 -15.68 -4.66
C THR A 152 7.98 -14.48 -4.73
N LEU A 153 7.70 -13.39 -4.04
CA LEU A 153 8.59 -12.23 -3.95
C LEU A 153 9.93 -12.60 -3.30
N VAL A 154 9.90 -13.30 -2.17
CA VAL A 154 11.11 -13.73 -1.46
C VAL A 154 11.96 -14.64 -2.36
N ASP A 155 11.36 -15.65 -3.00
CA ASP A 155 12.04 -16.54 -3.95
C ASP A 155 12.69 -15.75 -5.10
N ARG A 156 11.97 -14.81 -5.70
CA ARG A 156 12.50 -13.98 -6.78
C ARG A 156 13.66 -13.12 -6.30
N ILE A 157 13.51 -12.45 -5.17
CA ILE A 157 14.57 -11.61 -4.60
C ILE A 157 15.84 -12.45 -4.34
N GLN A 158 15.70 -13.66 -3.81
CA GLN A 158 16.82 -14.58 -3.61
C GLN A 158 17.48 -14.93 -4.95
N ARG A 159 16.71 -15.31 -5.98
CA ARG A 159 17.23 -15.57 -7.32
C ARG A 159 17.92 -14.36 -7.94
N PHE A 160 17.37 -13.16 -7.77
CA PHE A 160 17.99 -11.91 -8.23
C PHE A 160 19.32 -11.65 -7.52
N LEU A 161 19.40 -11.86 -6.19
CA LEU A 161 20.65 -11.71 -5.42
C LEU A 161 21.70 -12.77 -5.77
N GLU A 162 21.30 -13.93 -6.26
CA GLU A 162 22.21 -14.96 -6.77
C GLU A 162 22.75 -14.62 -8.17
N ALA A 163 21.91 -14.03 -9.02
CA ALA A 163 22.26 -13.69 -10.40
C ALA A 163 22.98 -12.34 -10.54
N THR A 164 22.59 -11.34 -9.73
CA THR A 164 23.01 -9.95 -9.85
C THR A 164 23.39 -9.38 -8.48
N ARG A 165 24.44 -8.56 -8.44
CA ARG A 165 24.89 -7.89 -7.23
C ARG A 165 24.39 -6.44 -7.23
N PRO A 166 23.70 -5.99 -6.17
CA PRO A 166 23.36 -4.59 -6.02
C PRO A 166 24.63 -3.72 -6.00
N ARG A 167 24.63 -2.64 -6.80
CA ARG A 167 25.75 -1.69 -6.85
C ARG A 167 25.58 -0.61 -5.79
N ILE A 168 26.63 -0.38 -5.02
CA ILE A 168 26.72 0.64 -3.98
C ILE A 168 27.93 1.52 -4.28
N GLN A 169 27.72 2.83 -4.43
CA GLN A 169 28.80 3.81 -4.47
C GLN A 169 28.80 4.59 -3.15
N LEU A 170 29.82 4.37 -2.33
CA LEU A 170 30.00 5.04 -1.05
C LEU A 170 30.88 6.28 -1.23
N LEU A 171 30.35 7.44 -0.86
CA LEU A 171 31.05 8.72 -0.86
C LEU A 171 31.37 9.11 0.58
N LEU A 172 32.67 9.27 0.87
CA LEU A 172 33.14 9.71 2.18
C LEU A 172 33.45 11.20 2.13
N ARG A 173 32.83 11.98 3.02
CA ARG A 173 33.18 13.38 3.26
C ARG A 173 33.68 13.56 4.69
N LYS A 174 34.95 13.92 4.83
CA LYS A 174 35.54 14.25 6.14
C LYS A 174 35.07 15.65 6.57
N VAL A 175 34.62 15.75 7.82
CA VAL A 175 34.24 17.05 8.43
C VAL A 175 35.42 17.58 9.26
N ASP A 176 35.99 16.71 10.09
CA ASP A 176 37.20 16.98 10.87
C ASP A 176 38.01 15.67 11.07
N ALA A 177 38.99 15.68 11.97
CA ALA A 177 39.83 14.50 12.25
C ALA A 177 39.09 13.33 12.93
N GLN A 178 37.95 13.59 13.56
CA GLN A 178 37.18 12.65 14.39
C GLN A 178 35.79 12.35 13.83
N ARG A 179 35.27 13.19 12.91
CA ARG A 179 33.90 13.12 12.39
C ARG A 179 33.85 13.09 10.87
N SER A 180 32.95 12.29 10.35
CA SER A 180 32.71 12.15 8.92
C SER A 180 31.21 12.07 8.62
N ILE A 181 30.86 12.44 7.40
CA ILE A 181 29.53 12.20 6.83
C ILE A 181 29.72 11.19 5.70
N LEU A 182 28.89 10.16 5.70
CA LEU A 182 28.85 9.17 4.63
C LEU A 182 27.58 9.36 3.81
N HIS A 183 27.75 9.35 2.49
CA HIS A 183 26.65 9.28 1.55
C HIS A 183 26.79 8.03 0.70
N VAL A 184 25.66 7.49 0.26
CA VAL A 184 25.61 6.46 -0.77
C VAL A 184 24.88 7.04 -1.97
N ALA A 185 25.39 6.81 -3.19
CA ALA A 185 24.67 7.21 -4.39
C ALA A 185 23.28 6.56 -4.41
N ARG A 186 22.28 7.29 -4.87
CA ARG A 186 20.92 6.75 -4.97
C ARG A 186 20.93 5.49 -5.85
N VAL A 187 20.26 4.45 -5.37
CA VAL A 187 20.10 3.16 -6.08
C VAL A 187 18.79 3.13 -6.86
N GLY A 188 18.66 2.19 -7.80
CA GLY A 188 17.40 1.92 -8.50
C GLY A 188 16.37 1.22 -7.61
N ALA A 189 15.16 1.04 -8.12
CA ALA A 189 14.04 0.51 -7.34
C ALA A 189 14.18 -0.99 -7.04
N ASP A 190 14.59 -1.79 -8.03
CA ASP A 190 14.94 -3.19 -7.80
C ASP A 190 16.05 -3.31 -6.77
N GLU A 191 17.16 -2.56 -6.92
CA GLU A 191 18.27 -2.61 -5.96
C GLU A 191 17.83 -2.22 -4.56
N ALA A 192 16.93 -1.25 -4.39
CA ALA A 192 16.41 -0.88 -3.09
C ALA A 192 15.70 -2.07 -2.40
N VAL A 193 14.88 -2.82 -3.14
CA VAL A 193 14.22 -4.02 -2.62
C VAL A 193 15.25 -5.10 -2.26
N LEU A 194 16.21 -5.36 -3.16
CA LEU A 194 17.26 -6.35 -2.95
C LEU A 194 18.12 -6.02 -1.72
N LEU A 195 18.50 -4.75 -1.55
CA LEU A 195 19.29 -4.27 -0.41
C LEU A 195 18.51 -4.32 0.90
N CYS A 196 17.22 -3.97 0.89
CA CYS A 196 16.35 -4.11 2.06
C CYS A 196 16.33 -5.57 2.53
N PHE A 197 16.13 -6.52 1.60
CA PHE A 197 16.14 -7.94 1.93
C PHE A 197 17.53 -8.41 2.39
N LEU A 198 18.60 -8.00 1.71
CA LEU A 198 19.97 -8.40 2.06
C LEU A 198 20.37 -7.95 3.47
N TRP A 199 19.95 -6.76 3.90
CA TRP A 199 20.37 -6.17 5.17
C TRP A 199 19.42 -6.40 6.34
N ALA A 200 18.11 -6.53 6.09
CA ALA A 200 17.12 -6.76 7.13
C ALA A 200 16.48 -8.16 7.11
N GLY A 201 16.73 -8.96 6.06
CA GLY A 201 16.09 -10.27 5.89
C GLY A 201 14.59 -10.20 5.60
N ARG A 202 14.07 -9.01 5.26
CA ARG A 202 12.64 -8.73 5.12
C ARG A 202 12.39 -7.90 3.87
N ILE A 203 11.23 -8.10 3.26
CA ILE A 203 10.82 -7.37 2.06
C ILE A 203 10.06 -6.09 2.44
N PRO A 204 10.25 -4.97 1.72
CA PRO A 204 9.43 -3.78 1.93
C PRO A 204 7.98 -4.06 1.51
N SER A 205 7.00 -3.37 2.12
CA SER A 205 5.58 -3.50 1.78
C SER A 205 5.22 -2.89 0.42
N ARG A 206 6.10 -2.03 -0.13
CA ARG A 206 5.93 -1.37 -1.43
C ARG A 206 7.22 -1.39 -2.24
N TYR A 207 7.11 -1.47 -3.55
CA TYR A 207 8.25 -1.47 -4.48
C TYR A 207 9.03 -0.15 -4.43
N GLY A 208 8.34 0.98 -4.59
CA GLY A 208 8.95 2.32 -4.60
C GLY A 208 9.28 2.90 -3.21
N PHE A 209 9.35 2.07 -2.16
CA PHE A 209 9.38 2.55 -0.77
C PHE A 209 10.49 3.55 -0.44
N LEU A 210 11.67 3.39 -1.06
CA LEU A 210 12.82 4.26 -0.83
C LEU A 210 12.63 5.67 -1.42
N PHE A 211 11.81 5.80 -2.47
CA PHE A 211 11.63 7.06 -3.22
C PHE A 211 10.39 7.84 -2.77
N ASP A 212 9.62 7.30 -1.84
CA ASP A 212 8.47 7.99 -1.28
C ASP A 212 8.87 8.85 -0.09
N ASP A 213 9.10 10.14 -0.35
CA ASP A 213 9.39 11.17 0.66
C ASP A 213 8.16 12.02 1.01
N SER A 214 6.96 11.59 0.61
CA SER A 214 5.74 12.37 0.81
C SER A 214 5.41 12.57 2.30
N THR A 215 5.01 13.79 2.63
CA THR A 215 4.48 14.16 3.95
C THR A 215 3.26 15.05 3.79
N GLU A 216 2.23 14.79 4.60
CA GLU A 216 1.05 15.66 4.67
C GLU A 216 1.31 16.90 5.54
N ASP A 217 2.28 16.81 6.46
CA ASP A 217 2.68 17.87 7.36
C ASP A 217 4.13 18.30 7.07
N VAL A 218 4.28 19.55 6.59
CA VAL A 218 5.59 20.14 6.25
C VAL A 218 6.35 20.58 7.51
N ALA A 219 5.68 20.73 8.66
CA ALA A 219 6.31 21.09 9.91
C ALA A 219 7.02 19.90 10.58
N LEU A 220 6.72 18.68 10.15
CA LEU A 220 7.30 17.45 10.68
C LEU A 220 8.23 16.79 9.66
N PRO A 221 9.24 16.04 10.11
CA PRO A 221 9.99 15.18 9.21
C PRO A 221 9.03 14.17 8.53
N PRO A 222 9.32 13.75 7.29
CA PRO A 222 8.53 12.73 6.62
C PRO A 222 8.39 11.47 7.47
N PRO A 223 7.21 10.81 7.45
CA PRO A 223 7.02 9.55 8.14
C PRO A 223 7.97 8.48 7.59
N THR A 224 8.50 7.64 8.47
CA THR A 224 9.42 6.56 8.08
C THR A 224 8.72 5.23 7.93
N LEU A 225 7.45 5.12 8.32
CA LEU A 225 6.60 3.96 8.07
C LEU A 225 5.29 4.37 7.37
N TYR A 226 4.77 3.48 6.52
CA TYR A 226 3.47 3.68 5.87
C TYR A 226 2.31 3.46 6.84
N ALA A 227 1.47 4.48 7.02
CA ALA A 227 0.27 4.40 7.86
C ALA A 227 -0.73 3.37 7.31
N GLU A 228 -0.85 3.28 5.99
CA GLU A 228 -1.82 2.40 5.29
C GLU A 228 -1.49 0.91 5.45
N GLU A 229 -0.33 0.60 6.02
CA GLU A 229 0.13 -0.76 6.34
C GLU A 229 -0.29 -1.21 7.76
N GLY A 230 -1.22 -0.49 8.40
CA GLY A 230 -1.72 -0.81 9.74
C GLY A 230 -0.83 -0.28 10.87
N VAL A 231 0.06 0.67 10.57
CA VAL A 231 0.87 1.36 11.57
C VAL A 231 0.01 2.41 12.27
N ALA A 232 -0.06 2.35 13.60
CA ALA A 232 -0.80 3.34 14.40
C ALA A 232 -0.26 4.77 14.14
N PRO A 233 -1.09 5.82 14.20
CA PRO A 233 -0.68 7.19 13.89
C PRO A 233 0.56 7.67 14.66
N ASP A 234 0.66 7.36 15.95
CA ASP A 234 1.81 7.73 16.79
C ASP A 234 3.07 6.89 16.47
N GLY A 235 2.90 5.78 15.74
CA GLY A 235 3.94 4.83 15.37
C GLY A 235 4.58 5.07 14.00
N ILE A 236 4.08 6.02 13.19
CA ILE A 236 4.61 6.26 11.83
C ILE A 236 5.96 7.00 11.82
N ARG A 237 6.35 7.59 12.96
CA ARG A 237 7.63 8.26 13.21
C ARG A 237 8.29 7.67 14.47
N PRO A 238 8.65 6.39 14.45
CA PRO A 238 9.23 5.72 15.61
C PRO A 238 10.58 6.37 15.99
N SER A 239 10.90 6.30 17.28
CA SER A 239 12.27 6.53 17.76
C SER A 239 13.24 5.51 17.13
N ALA A 240 14.54 5.81 17.14
CA ALA A 240 15.54 4.88 16.60
C ALA A 240 15.48 3.50 17.26
N ALA A 241 15.35 3.46 18.60
CA ALA A 241 15.19 2.22 19.36
C ALA A 241 13.89 1.46 19.02
N SER A 242 12.77 2.18 18.87
CA SER A 242 11.48 1.57 18.49
C SER A 242 11.52 1.00 17.06
N LEU A 243 12.21 1.69 16.15
CA LEU A 243 12.39 1.24 14.77
C LEU A 243 13.30 0.01 14.70
N GLU A 244 14.39 -0.01 15.45
CA GLU A 244 15.25 -1.18 15.57
C GLU A 244 14.46 -2.39 16.09
N ALA A 245 13.68 -2.21 17.16
CA ALA A 245 12.86 -3.27 17.72
C ALA A 245 11.83 -3.80 16.70
N LEU A 246 11.20 -2.92 15.92
CA LEU A 246 10.25 -3.30 14.86
C LEU A 246 10.91 -4.11 13.75
N LEU A 247 12.13 -3.75 13.36
CA LEU A 247 12.89 -4.44 12.31
C LEU A 247 13.40 -5.81 12.77
N ARG A 248 13.81 -5.92 14.03
CA ARG A 248 14.24 -7.19 14.65
C ARG A 248 13.08 -8.12 15.02
N ALA A 249 11.86 -7.58 15.15
CA ALA A 249 10.68 -8.40 15.40
C ALA A 249 10.46 -9.40 14.25
N PRO A 250 9.97 -10.63 14.56
CA PRO A 250 9.73 -11.63 13.54
C PRO A 250 8.68 -11.13 12.54
N GLY A 251 8.91 -11.42 11.26
CA GLY A 251 7.98 -11.10 10.18
C GLY A 251 8.67 -11.08 8.83
N GLU A 252 7.91 -11.19 7.75
CA GLU A 252 8.45 -11.19 6.38
C GLU A 252 8.47 -9.80 5.76
N VAL A 253 7.49 -8.96 6.10
CA VAL A 253 7.23 -7.66 5.45
C VAL A 253 7.47 -6.51 6.42
N VAL A 254 8.09 -5.44 5.95
CA VAL A 254 8.29 -4.20 6.72
C VAL A 254 7.66 -2.99 6.00
N PRO A 255 6.87 -2.15 6.70
CA PRO A 255 6.18 -1.02 6.08
C PRO A 255 7.07 0.22 5.97
N LEU A 256 8.29 0.06 5.45
CA LEU A 256 9.29 1.12 5.41
C LEU A 256 8.94 2.21 4.40
N LYS A 257 9.34 3.45 4.70
CA LYS A 257 9.16 4.61 3.83
C LYS A 257 10.40 5.51 3.86
N GLY A 258 11.00 5.75 2.70
CA GLY A 258 12.06 6.74 2.49
C GLY A 258 13.48 6.37 2.97
N PHE A 259 13.75 5.12 3.38
CA PHE A 259 15.09 4.72 3.83
C PHE A 259 15.38 3.21 3.71
N LEU A 260 16.66 2.83 3.69
CA LEU A 260 17.12 1.43 3.83
C LEU A 260 17.70 1.16 5.24
N PRO A 261 17.28 0.09 5.94
CA PRO A 261 17.87 -0.31 7.22
C PRO A 261 19.16 -1.11 7.01
N VAL A 262 20.16 -0.90 7.88
CA VAL A 262 21.43 -1.64 7.85
C VAL A 262 21.86 -2.01 9.26
N PHE A 263 22.07 -3.30 9.51
CA PHE A 263 22.63 -3.81 10.76
C PHE A 263 24.11 -4.15 10.59
N VAL A 264 24.96 -3.47 11.35
CA VAL A 264 26.42 -3.57 11.21
C VAL A 264 27.03 -4.25 12.45
N PRO A 265 27.66 -5.42 12.31
CA PRO A 265 28.26 -6.13 13.44
C PRO A 265 29.38 -5.35 14.14
N LYS A 266 29.40 -5.39 15.49
CA LYS A 266 30.42 -4.78 16.34
C LYS A 266 31.56 -5.75 16.68
N PRO A 267 32.82 -5.27 16.75
CA PRO A 267 33.91 -6.01 17.40
C PRO A 267 33.60 -6.12 18.89
N GLY A 268 33.22 -7.30 19.36
CA GLY A 268 32.77 -7.54 20.75
C GLY A 268 31.35 -8.08 20.88
N GLY A 269 30.63 -8.23 19.77
CA GLY A 269 29.27 -8.76 19.74
C GLY A 269 28.20 -7.67 19.66
N GLY A 270 27.02 -8.06 19.19
CA GLY A 270 25.94 -7.13 18.85
C GLY A 270 26.17 -6.39 17.53
N GLU A 271 25.28 -5.45 17.24
CA GLU A 271 25.26 -4.69 16.00
C GLU A 271 24.96 -3.21 16.28
N ASP A 272 25.43 -2.32 15.42
CA ASP A 272 24.94 -0.96 15.29
C ASP A 272 23.79 -0.95 14.28
N PHE A 273 22.74 -0.21 14.59
CA PHE A 273 21.65 0.06 13.65
C PHE A 273 21.91 1.36 12.90
N PHE A 274 22.06 1.25 11.59
CA PHE A 274 22.17 2.36 10.66
C PHE A 274 20.93 2.43 9.76
N ARG A 275 20.67 3.61 9.22
CA ARG A 275 19.76 3.79 8.10
C ARG A 275 20.38 4.64 7.01
N LEU A 276 20.00 4.36 5.78
CA LEU A 276 20.32 5.17 4.60
C LEU A 276 19.07 5.96 4.24
N LEU A 277 19.03 7.22 4.68
CA LEU A 277 17.88 8.09 4.48
C LEU A 277 17.97 8.78 3.11
N GLN A 278 16.94 8.67 2.30
CA GLN A 278 16.85 9.33 1.00
C GLN A 278 16.96 10.85 1.15
N ARG A 279 17.94 11.50 0.50
CA ARG A 279 18.11 12.96 0.48
C ARG A 279 18.53 13.44 -0.91
N GLY A 280 17.54 13.69 -1.76
CA GLY A 280 17.80 14.11 -3.13
C GLY A 280 18.67 13.08 -3.86
N PRO A 281 19.76 13.45 -4.54
CA PRO A 281 20.54 12.54 -5.39
C PRO A 281 21.34 11.47 -4.62
N VAL A 282 21.39 11.54 -3.30
CA VAL A 282 22.14 10.62 -2.44
C VAL A 282 21.26 10.09 -1.30
N MET A 283 21.74 9.04 -0.64
CA MET A 283 21.23 8.57 0.63
C MET A 283 22.24 8.90 1.73
N GLU A 284 21.80 9.60 2.77
CA GLU A 284 22.63 9.97 3.93
C GLU A 284 22.66 8.82 4.94
N VAL A 285 23.86 8.40 5.36
CA VAL A 285 24.03 7.36 6.37
C VAL A 285 23.83 7.99 7.74
N GLU A 286 22.87 7.48 8.48
CA GLU A 286 22.61 7.86 9.87
C GLU A 286 22.75 6.65 10.79
N VAL A 287 23.31 6.84 11.98
CA VAL A 287 23.43 5.81 13.03
C VAL A 287 22.46 6.09 14.17
N ALA A 288 21.86 5.04 14.71
CA ALA A 288 21.01 5.11 15.89
C ALA A 288 21.85 5.43 17.14
N GLU A 289 21.44 6.45 17.89
CA GLU A 289 21.98 6.79 19.20
C GLU A 289 20.82 7.09 20.15
N GLY A 290 20.58 6.18 21.10
CA GLY A 290 19.43 6.25 21.99
C GLY A 290 18.11 6.26 21.21
N GLY A 291 17.32 7.33 21.36
CA GLY A 291 16.04 7.49 20.67
C GLY A 291 16.12 8.15 19.29
N THR A 292 17.30 8.59 18.85
CA THR A 292 17.47 9.45 17.67
C THR A 292 18.45 8.89 16.65
N PHE A 293 18.45 9.47 15.45
CA PHE A 293 19.43 9.20 14.42
C PHE A 293 20.35 10.41 14.23
N ARG A 294 21.63 10.17 13.97
CA ARG A 294 22.60 11.21 13.63
C ARG A 294 23.40 10.86 12.39
N SER A 295 23.74 11.87 11.60
CA SER A 295 24.54 11.72 10.39
C SER A 295 26.02 12.10 10.54
N PHE A 296 26.38 12.81 11.60
CA PHE A 296 27.78 13.00 11.97
C PHE A 296 28.28 11.73 12.64
N LEU A 297 28.96 10.88 11.87
CA LEU A 297 29.51 9.63 12.34
C LEU A 297 30.86 9.87 12.99
N ALA A 298 31.11 9.21 14.13
CA ALA A 298 32.46 9.10 14.65
C ALA A 298 33.30 8.31 13.65
N ARG A 299 34.62 8.56 13.65
CA ARG A 299 35.56 7.86 12.77
C ARG A 299 35.39 6.33 12.81
N GLU A 300 35.28 5.76 14.01
CA GLU A 300 35.11 4.32 14.18
C GLU A 300 33.81 3.79 13.55
N GLU A 301 32.72 4.56 13.59
CA GLU A 301 31.43 4.15 13.02
C GLU A 301 31.43 4.22 11.51
N ALA A 302 32.04 5.28 10.95
CA ALA A 302 32.24 5.40 9.52
C ALA A 302 33.11 4.25 8.99
N GLU A 303 34.22 3.94 9.68
CA GLU A 303 35.09 2.80 9.36
C GLU A 303 34.35 1.46 9.51
N ARG A 304 33.49 1.30 10.53
CA ARG A 304 32.67 0.08 10.74
C ARG A 304 31.65 -0.13 9.62
N PHE A 305 30.94 0.94 9.23
CA PHE A 305 29.97 0.90 8.13
C PHE A 305 30.65 0.58 6.80
N ALA A 306 31.72 1.31 6.46
CA ALA A 306 32.50 1.04 5.24
C ALA A 306 33.11 -0.37 5.24
N GLY A 307 33.62 -0.83 6.40
CA GLY A 307 34.14 -2.18 6.59
C GLY A 307 33.07 -3.27 6.43
N HIS A 308 31.83 -3.01 6.84
CA HIS A 308 30.70 -3.92 6.60
C HIS A 308 30.37 -4.04 5.11
N LEU A 309 30.30 -2.93 4.38
CA LEU A 309 30.11 -2.96 2.92
C LEU A 309 31.27 -3.68 2.23
N LEU A 310 32.51 -3.45 2.66
CA LEU A 310 33.68 -4.15 2.13
C LEU A 310 33.57 -5.67 2.36
N ARG A 311 33.10 -6.10 3.55
CA ARG A 311 32.86 -7.52 3.84
C ARG A 311 31.83 -8.11 2.89
N LEU A 312 30.72 -7.40 2.62
CA LEU A 312 29.71 -7.84 1.67
C LEU A 312 30.26 -7.93 0.24
N LYS A 313 31.10 -6.97 -0.18
CA LYS A 313 31.81 -7.02 -1.47
C LYS A 313 32.70 -8.26 -1.58
N LEU A 314 33.51 -8.52 -0.55
CA LEU A 314 34.41 -9.67 -0.51
C LEU A 314 33.65 -11.01 -0.48
N ALA A 315 32.46 -11.02 0.13
CA ALA A 315 31.55 -12.16 0.09
C ALA A 315 30.76 -12.30 -1.23
N GLY A 316 30.99 -11.40 -2.21
CA GLY A 316 30.32 -11.40 -3.50
C GLY A 316 28.82 -11.09 -3.42
N LYS A 317 28.37 -10.39 -2.38
CA LYS A 317 26.95 -10.05 -2.16
C LYS A 317 26.54 -8.71 -2.75
N ILE A 318 27.50 -7.77 -2.88
CA ILE A 318 27.28 -6.45 -3.49
C ILE A 318 28.48 -6.10 -4.37
N ASP A 319 28.29 -5.14 -5.28
CA ASP A 319 29.37 -4.46 -5.96
C ASP A 319 29.57 -3.09 -5.31
N LEU A 320 30.73 -2.87 -4.68
CA LEU A 320 31.03 -1.65 -3.94
C LEU A 320 32.09 -0.80 -4.65
N GLU A 321 31.78 0.47 -4.86
CA GLU A 321 32.69 1.52 -5.31
C GLU A 321 32.92 2.51 -4.18
N LEU A 322 34.17 2.87 -3.94
CA LEU A 322 34.57 3.80 -2.89
C LEU A 322 35.08 5.07 -3.55
N GLU A 323 34.41 6.18 -3.30
CA GLU A 323 34.83 7.51 -3.71
C GLU A 323 35.22 8.32 -2.48
N ALA A 324 36.50 8.67 -2.39
CA ALA A 324 37.00 9.56 -1.37
C ALA A 324 36.87 11.00 -1.88
N GLY A 325 36.04 11.80 -1.20
CA GLY A 325 35.92 13.24 -1.42
C GLY A 325 36.90 14.06 -0.58
#